data_AF-A0A5B8CU21-F1
#
_entry.id   AF-A0A5B8CU21-F1
#
_cell.length_a   1.000
_cell.length_b   1.000
_cell.length_c   1.000
_cell.angle_alpha   90.00
_cell.angle_beta   90.00
_cell.angle_gamma   90.00
#
_symmetry.space_group_name_H-M   'P 1'
#
loop_
_entity.id
_entity.type
_entity.pdbx_description
1 polymer ?
#
loop_
_entity_poly.entity_id
_entity_poly.type
_entity_poly.pdbx_seq_one_letter_code
_entity_poly.pdbx_strand_id
1 'polypeptide(L)'
;MQTDLTAEQTILLAKLRHIEELERLVICTEFVETLGQMVHQIQAERGASCLYLASTGQHFARERADLVAQNSPLDHRFKQALQRHLHANPQADAKQLTLVSWILLGFDQLTALRHQVTLHQISFEDCIQSFTRLIGSLISLIFEITDNTVNTKISSSLLALYNLVQGKEFAGQERAVGAYLFGSGRLQLAHQQKLMELIALQERHFESFCQFATPTLRDAWALARVSDTQRTYQQYQTRLTLAKPEQSLQAKDADIWFELCSQRLTELWQIQCLLIQDMHHMLNALVESARQDLEKTRQYLQQLQRKSSPTKPDSTFFNLSIPVENAYAFLSHHPNQPYPIESVLSLLQQQSQHIAEVESELSDTKKALTERKQIERAKGLLMSNLGLSEVEAYKSMRSTAMEQKRKIIDVAENILLQHKLPQ
;
A
#
# COMPACT_ATOMS: atom_id res chain seq x y z
N MET A 1 8.91 -46.05 11.45
CA MET A 1 7.56 -45.49 11.25
C MET A 1 7.38 -45.31 9.76
N GLN A 2 6.38 -45.97 9.15
CA GLN A 2 6.19 -46.00 7.69
C GLN A 2 6.09 -44.58 7.12
N THR A 3 7.12 -44.21 6.36
CA THR A 3 7.25 -43.01 5.54
C THR A 3 6.64 -43.26 4.17
N ASP A 4 5.36 -43.60 4.09
CA ASP A 4 4.66 -43.75 2.81
C ASP A 4 3.96 -42.43 2.47
N LEU A 5 4.74 -41.47 1.97
CA LEU A 5 4.24 -40.21 1.43
C LEU A 5 3.53 -40.50 0.10
N THR A 6 2.22 -40.25 0.02
CA THR A 6 1.44 -40.49 -1.21
C THR A 6 1.18 -39.20 -1.99
N ALA A 7 0.96 -39.32 -3.31
CA ALA A 7 0.59 -38.19 -4.15
C ALA A 7 -0.68 -37.48 -3.65
N GLU A 8 -1.66 -38.26 -3.17
CA GLU A 8 -2.90 -37.76 -2.57
C GLU A 8 -2.62 -36.87 -1.34
N GLN A 9 -1.75 -37.34 -0.43
CA GLN A 9 -1.34 -36.56 0.74
C GLN A 9 -0.66 -35.25 0.33
N THR A 10 0.20 -35.28 -0.71
CA THR A 10 0.88 -34.06 -1.18
C THR A 10 -0.05 -33.06 -1.86
N ILE A 11 -1.08 -33.52 -2.60
CA ILE A 11 -2.10 -32.65 -3.20
C ILE A 11 -2.92 -31.96 -2.10
N LEU A 12 -3.39 -32.73 -1.11
CA LEU A 12 -4.13 -32.18 0.02
C LEU A 12 -3.27 -31.21 0.85
N LEU A 13 -1.99 -31.55 1.05
CA LEU A 13 -1.05 -30.65 1.72
C LEU A 13 -0.88 -29.34 0.96
N ALA A 14 -0.74 -29.38 -0.37
CA ALA A 14 -0.62 -28.17 -1.18
C ALA A 14 -1.86 -27.27 -1.06
N LYS A 15 -3.08 -27.85 -1.07
CA LYS A 15 -4.33 -27.11 -0.85
C LYS A 15 -4.40 -26.50 0.56
N LEU A 16 -3.98 -27.24 1.59
CA LEU A 16 -3.88 -26.71 2.96
C LEU A 16 -2.88 -25.55 3.06
N ARG A 17 -1.69 -25.66 2.43
CA ARG A 17 -0.69 -24.58 2.39
C ARG A 17 -1.20 -23.33 1.69
N HIS A 18 -2.01 -23.49 0.64
CA HIS A 18 -2.65 -22.36 -0.03
C HIS A 18 -3.66 -21.65 0.90
N ILE A 19 -4.47 -22.39 1.65
CA ILE A 19 -5.39 -21.80 2.65
C ILE A 19 -4.61 -21.05 3.74
N GLU A 20 -3.56 -21.67 4.29
CA GLU A 20 -2.70 -21.02 5.29
C GLU A 20 -2.06 -19.73 4.74
N GLU A 21 -1.69 -19.70 3.46
CA GLU A 21 -1.17 -18.49 2.81
C GLU A 21 -2.22 -17.38 2.74
N LEU A 22 -3.45 -17.70 2.33
CA LEU A 22 -4.54 -16.73 2.29
C LEU A 22 -4.89 -16.22 3.69
N GLU A 23 -4.88 -17.08 4.71
CA GLU A 23 -5.12 -16.69 6.11
C GLU A 23 -4.01 -15.76 6.64
N ARG A 24 -2.74 -15.98 6.26
CA ARG A 24 -1.66 -15.02 6.55
C ARG A 24 -1.89 -13.67 5.88
N LEU A 25 -2.42 -13.65 4.65
CA LEU A 25 -2.75 -12.40 3.94
C LEU A 25 -3.91 -11.64 4.58
N VAL A 26 -4.87 -12.33 5.22
CA VAL A 26 -5.91 -11.69 6.03
C VAL A 26 -5.28 -10.92 7.20
N ILE A 27 -4.41 -11.58 7.97
CA ILE A 27 -3.71 -10.95 9.12
C ILE A 27 -2.85 -9.76 8.63
N CYS A 28 -2.18 -9.91 7.49
CA CYS A 28 -1.42 -8.84 6.86
C CYS A 28 -2.31 -7.62 6.52
N THR A 29 -3.47 -7.87 5.93
CA THR A 29 -4.43 -6.81 5.55
C THR A 29 -4.99 -6.09 6.77
N GLU A 30 -5.31 -6.81 7.85
CA GLU A 30 -5.74 -6.20 9.13
C GLU A 30 -4.65 -5.29 9.73
N PHE A 31 -3.38 -5.69 9.60
CA PHE A 31 -2.27 -4.88 10.09
C PHE A 31 -2.09 -3.61 9.24
N VAL A 32 -2.15 -3.74 7.91
CA VAL A 32 -2.08 -2.60 6.98
C VAL A 32 -3.28 -1.66 7.13
N GLU A 33 -4.48 -2.18 7.40
CA GLU A 33 -5.64 -1.38 7.77
C GLU A 33 -5.34 -0.53 9.03
N THR A 34 -4.78 -1.16 10.06
CA THR A 34 -4.45 -0.48 11.32
C THR A 34 -3.39 0.60 11.12
N LEU A 35 -2.39 0.36 10.26
CA LEU A 35 -1.44 1.38 9.82
C LEU A 35 -2.14 2.55 9.13
N GLY A 36 -3.06 2.27 8.19
CA GLY A 36 -3.83 3.29 7.47
C GLY A 36 -4.72 4.14 8.38
N GLN A 37 -5.35 3.53 9.40
CA GLN A 37 -6.12 4.21 10.45
C GLN A 37 -5.23 5.15 11.27
N MET A 38 -4.06 4.67 11.69
CA MET A 38 -3.11 5.47 12.45
C MET A 38 -2.62 6.68 11.64
N VAL A 39 -2.28 6.49 10.36
CA VAL A 39 -1.91 7.60 9.47
C VAL A 39 -3.01 8.66 9.41
N HIS A 40 -4.27 8.26 9.21
CA HIS A 40 -5.40 9.19 9.18
C HIS A 40 -5.54 9.99 10.49
N GLN A 41 -5.43 9.32 11.62
CA GLN A 41 -5.65 9.93 12.93
C GLN A 41 -4.49 10.85 13.35
N ILE A 42 -3.25 10.46 13.08
CA ILE A 42 -2.09 11.31 13.33
C ILE A 42 -2.07 12.52 12.36
N GLN A 43 -2.59 12.38 11.13
CA GLN A 43 -2.80 13.51 10.22
C GLN A 43 -3.84 14.52 10.74
N ALA A 44 -4.91 14.03 11.34
CA ALA A 44 -5.92 14.88 11.99
C ALA A 44 -5.32 15.59 13.21
N GLU A 45 -4.61 14.86 14.08
CA GLU A 45 -3.92 15.44 15.24
C GLU A 45 -2.87 16.48 14.85
N ARG A 46 -2.10 16.23 13.79
CA ARG A 46 -1.17 17.22 13.22
C ARG A 46 -1.91 18.50 12.85
N GLY A 47 -3.03 18.39 12.12
CA GLY A 47 -3.83 19.54 11.70
C GLY A 47 -4.34 20.36 12.89
N ALA A 48 -4.97 19.69 13.87
CA ALA A 48 -5.49 20.35 15.06
C ALA A 48 -4.38 20.98 15.92
N SER A 49 -3.24 20.31 16.06
CA SER A 49 -2.07 20.83 16.78
C SER A 49 -1.47 22.07 16.10
N CYS A 50 -1.43 22.10 14.77
CA CYS A 50 -0.95 23.27 14.03
C CYS A 50 -1.88 24.48 14.21
N LEU A 51 -3.20 24.29 14.14
CA LEU A 51 -4.18 25.35 14.38
C LEU A 51 -4.17 25.85 15.83
N TYR A 52 -3.98 24.92 16.78
CA TYR A 52 -3.81 25.27 18.18
C TYR A 52 -2.57 26.16 18.39
N LEU A 53 -1.42 25.81 17.78
CA LEU A 53 -0.21 26.64 17.86
C LEU A 53 -0.39 27.99 17.14
N ALA A 54 -0.96 27.99 15.93
CA ALA A 54 -1.16 29.22 15.15
C ALA A 54 -2.10 30.22 15.85
N SER A 55 -3.08 29.71 16.61
CA SER A 55 -3.99 30.52 17.42
C SER A 55 -3.46 30.85 18.82
N THR A 56 -2.20 30.55 19.13
CA THR A 56 -1.62 30.70 20.50
C THR A 56 -2.45 30.01 21.59
N GLY A 57 -3.09 28.90 21.22
CA GLY A 57 -3.93 28.08 22.08
C GLY A 57 -5.39 28.53 22.23
N GLN A 58 -5.85 29.53 21.47
CA GLN A 58 -7.22 30.05 21.56
C GLN A 58 -8.25 29.19 20.83
N HIS A 59 -7.84 28.46 19.80
CA HIS A 59 -8.73 27.62 18.98
C HIS A 59 -8.23 26.17 18.94
N PHE A 60 -9.12 25.22 18.61
CA PHE A 60 -8.80 23.78 18.43
C PHE A 60 -8.30 23.03 19.67
N ALA A 61 -8.36 23.62 20.86
CA ALA A 61 -7.91 22.98 22.10
C ALA A 61 -8.70 21.71 22.42
N ARG A 62 -10.03 21.76 22.26
CA ARG A 62 -10.94 20.65 22.55
C ARG A 62 -10.84 19.56 21.50
N GLU A 63 -10.92 19.94 20.23
CA GLU A 63 -10.81 19.05 19.07
C GLU A 63 -9.49 18.27 19.11
N ARG A 64 -8.39 18.95 19.46
CA ARG A 64 -7.10 18.31 19.67
C ARG A 64 -7.14 17.31 20.83
N ALA A 65 -7.71 17.68 21.98
CA ALA A 65 -7.81 16.78 23.13
C ALA A 65 -8.64 15.52 22.79
N ASP A 66 -9.73 15.69 22.06
CA ASP A 66 -10.57 14.59 21.60
C ASP A 66 -9.81 13.66 20.65
N LEU A 67 -9.02 14.21 19.71
CA LEU A 67 -8.15 13.42 18.82
C LEU A 67 -7.06 12.67 19.60
N VAL A 68 -6.41 13.32 20.57
CA VAL A 68 -5.41 12.67 21.43
C VAL A 68 -6.03 11.50 22.20
N ALA A 69 -7.24 11.67 22.72
CA ALA A 69 -7.98 10.62 23.41
C ALA A 69 -8.35 9.46 22.46
N GLN A 70 -8.75 9.75 21.22
CA GLN A 70 -9.04 8.75 20.18
C GLN A 70 -7.79 7.96 19.75
N ASN A 71 -6.61 8.58 19.83
CA ASN A 71 -5.35 7.95 19.40
C ASN A 71 -4.81 6.94 20.41
N SER A 72 -5.14 7.07 21.69
CA SER A 72 -4.70 6.14 22.73
C SER A 72 -5.15 4.68 22.51
N PRO A 73 -6.45 4.36 22.29
CA PRO A 73 -6.87 2.99 22.02
C PRO A 73 -6.33 2.44 20.70
N LEU A 74 -6.04 3.32 19.71
CA LEU A 74 -5.46 2.91 18.44
C LEU A 74 -4.01 2.47 18.54
N ASP A 75 -3.21 3.06 19.43
CA ASP A 75 -1.83 2.58 19.71
C ASP A 75 -1.86 1.13 20.25
N HIS A 76 -2.80 0.85 21.15
CA HIS A 76 -2.97 -0.51 21.66
C HIS A 76 -3.41 -1.48 20.55
N ARG A 77 -4.38 -1.10 19.71
CA ARG A 77 -4.81 -1.92 18.56
C ARG A 77 -3.66 -2.14 17.57
N PHE A 78 -2.84 -1.12 17.31
CA PHE A 78 -1.65 -1.22 16.49
C PHE A 78 -0.65 -2.26 17.04
N LYS A 79 -0.31 -2.17 18.33
CA LYS A 79 0.63 -3.11 18.97
C LYS A 79 0.10 -4.55 18.92
N GLN A 80 -1.19 -4.77 19.13
CA GLN A 80 -1.82 -6.08 18.98
C GLN A 80 -1.78 -6.61 17.54
N ALA A 81 -2.13 -5.77 16.56
CA ALA A 81 -2.09 -6.16 15.15
C ALA A 81 -0.66 -6.47 14.69
N LEU A 82 0.32 -5.67 15.12
CA LEU A 82 1.75 -5.90 14.88
C LEU A 82 2.20 -7.26 15.44
N GLN A 83 1.84 -7.58 16.68
CA GLN A 83 2.18 -8.87 17.29
C GLN A 83 1.63 -10.04 16.48
N ARG A 84 0.35 -9.98 16.08
CA ARG A 84 -0.27 -11.02 15.25
C ARG A 84 0.43 -11.14 13.90
N HIS A 85 0.73 -10.01 13.25
CA HIS A 85 1.43 -9.97 11.98
C HIS A 85 2.82 -10.61 12.06
N LEU A 86 3.61 -10.29 13.09
CA LEU A 86 4.95 -10.86 13.29
C LEU A 86 4.89 -12.36 13.61
N HIS A 87 3.88 -12.81 14.38
CA HIS A 87 3.68 -14.25 14.63
C HIS A 87 3.28 -15.01 13.37
N ALA A 88 2.42 -14.43 12.53
CA ALA A 88 1.97 -15.05 11.29
C ALA A 88 3.04 -15.01 10.17
N ASN A 89 3.97 -14.06 10.24
CA ASN A 89 5.01 -13.83 9.22
C ASN A 89 6.43 -13.94 9.82
N PRO A 90 6.92 -15.17 10.09
CA PRO A 90 8.23 -15.38 10.69
C PRO A 90 9.41 -14.96 9.79
N GLN A 91 9.14 -14.68 8.51
CA GLN A 91 10.14 -14.22 7.53
C GLN A 91 10.25 -12.69 7.43
N ALA A 92 9.63 -11.93 8.35
CA ALA A 92 9.80 -10.48 8.41
C ALA A 92 11.28 -10.11 8.44
N ASP A 93 11.72 -9.32 7.46
CA ASP A 93 13.14 -9.04 7.27
C ASP A 93 13.66 -7.95 8.22
N ALA A 94 14.99 -7.78 8.25
CA ALA A 94 15.62 -6.79 9.12
C ALA A 94 15.16 -5.35 8.82
N LYS A 95 14.80 -5.04 7.57
CA LYS A 95 14.33 -3.72 7.17
C LYS A 95 12.95 -3.44 7.76
N GLN A 96 12.02 -4.38 7.63
CA GLN A 96 10.69 -4.29 8.22
C GLN A 96 10.76 -4.13 9.74
N LEU A 97 11.57 -4.94 10.42
CA LEU A 97 11.74 -4.87 11.88
C LEU A 97 12.39 -3.55 12.33
N THR A 98 13.31 -3.00 11.53
CA THR A 98 13.91 -1.68 11.78
C THR A 98 12.86 -0.57 11.66
N LEU A 99 12.02 -0.59 10.62
CA LEU A 99 10.93 0.38 10.46
C LEU A 99 9.92 0.29 11.62
N VAL A 100 9.55 -0.92 12.02
CA VAL A 100 8.69 -1.16 13.20
C VAL A 100 9.31 -0.53 14.45
N SER A 101 10.61 -0.72 14.67
CA SER A 101 11.30 -0.15 15.83
C SER A 101 11.27 1.39 15.81
N TRP A 102 11.48 2.02 14.66
CA TRP A 102 11.35 3.47 14.50
C TRP A 102 9.94 3.99 14.79
N ILE A 103 8.91 3.27 14.35
CA ILE A 103 7.51 3.62 14.60
C ILE A 103 7.18 3.52 16.09
N LEU A 104 7.61 2.44 16.76
CA LEU A 104 7.40 2.25 18.20
C LEU A 104 8.07 3.37 19.01
N LEU A 105 9.32 3.70 18.69
CA LEU A 105 10.01 4.85 19.30
C LEU A 105 9.25 6.16 19.06
N GLY A 106 8.71 6.36 17.85
CA GLY A 106 7.88 7.52 17.54
C GLY A 106 6.62 7.62 18.39
N PHE A 107 5.93 6.50 18.64
CA PHE A 107 4.78 6.47 19.54
C PHE A 107 5.14 6.74 20.99
N ASP A 108 6.28 6.23 21.48
CA ASP A 108 6.75 6.52 22.83
C ASP A 108 7.01 8.03 23.04
N GLN A 109 7.44 8.74 21.99
CA GLN A 109 7.70 10.18 22.04
C GLN A 109 6.46 11.06 21.83
N LEU A 110 5.32 10.51 21.39
CA LEU A 110 4.11 11.32 21.11
C LEU A 110 3.62 12.08 22.34
N THR A 111 3.70 11.48 23.52
CA THR A 111 3.27 12.15 24.77
C THR A 111 4.11 13.39 25.06
N ALA A 112 5.43 13.30 24.89
CA ALA A 112 6.33 14.42 25.09
C ALA A 112 6.09 15.53 24.05
N LEU A 113 5.93 15.16 22.78
CA LEU A 113 5.57 16.09 21.70
C LEU A 113 4.25 16.82 22.00
N ARG A 114 3.22 16.09 22.44
CA ARG A 114 1.91 16.65 22.80
C ARG A 114 2.03 17.66 23.95
N HIS A 115 2.88 17.39 24.93
CA HIS A 115 3.13 18.31 26.03
C HIS A 115 3.83 19.59 25.55
N GLN A 116 4.85 19.48 24.68
CA GLN A 116 5.50 20.64 24.07
C GLN A 116 4.53 21.51 23.28
N VAL A 117 3.62 20.89 22.51
CA VAL A 117 2.55 21.61 21.78
C VAL A 117 1.62 22.34 22.75
N THR A 118 1.17 21.69 23.83
CA THR A 118 0.27 22.29 24.82
C THR A 118 0.92 23.47 25.56
N LEU A 119 2.21 23.40 25.84
CA LEU A 119 2.96 24.48 26.49
C LEU A 119 3.53 25.52 25.53
N HIS A 120 3.24 25.42 24.22
CA HIS A 120 3.82 26.27 23.18
C HIS A 120 5.36 26.29 23.19
N GLN A 121 5.99 25.17 23.58
CA GLN A 121 7.46 24.99 23.66
C GLN A 121 8.08 24.37 22.39
N ILE A 122 7.33 24.36 21.29
CA ILE A 122 7.77 23.85 19.99
C ILE A 122 7.37 24.84 18.91
N SER A 123 8.23 25.02 17.91
CA SER A 123 7.90 25.86 16.77
C SER A 123 6.80 25.22 15.90
N PHE A 124 6.11 26.04 15.11
CA PHE A 124 5.12 25.56 14.14
C PHE A 124 5.74 24.57 13.14
N GLU A 125 6.95 24.87 12.66
CA GLU A 125 7.68 24.04 11.71
C GLU A 125 8.08 22.70 12.31
N ASP A 126 8.69 22.71 13.51
CA ASP A 126 9.12 21.48 14.20
C ASP A 126 7.92 20.59 14.56
N CYS A 127 6.78 21.18 14.90
CA CYS A 127 5.54 20.44 15.15
C CYS A 127 5.08 19.68 13.89
N ILE A 128 5.02 20.36 12.75
CA ILE A 128 4.64 19.73 11.47
C ILE A 128 5.63 18.63 11.12
N GLN A 129 6.94 18.88 11.21
CA GLN A 129 7.98 17.92 10.84
C GLN A 129 7.94 16.68 11.72
N SER A 130 7.73 16.84 13.03
CA SER A 130 7.66 15.73 13.98
C SER A 130 6.53 14.75 13.64
N PHE A 131 5.32 15.25 13.40
CA PHE A 131 4.20 14.41 12.97
C PHE A 131 4.41 13.82 11.57
N THR A 132 4.93 14.62 10.63
CA THR A 132 5.18 14.18 9.25
C THR A 132 6.19 13.04 9.19
N ARG A 133 7.23 13.06 10.03
CA ARG A 133 8.21 11.98 10.15
C ARG A 133 7.58 10.67 10.64
N LEU A 134 6.72 10.74 11.64
CA LEU A 134 6.00 9.55 12.14
C LEU A 134 5.06 8.98 11.07
N ILE A 135 4.28 9.84 10.41
CA ILE A 135 3.40 9.44 9.31
C ILE A 135 4.19 8.79 8.17
N GLY A 136 5.30 9.39 7.74
CA GLY A 136 6.16 8.84 6.69
C GLY A 136 6.73 7.47 7.05
N SER A 137 7.04 7.24 8.34
CA SER A 137 7.52 5.93 8.82
C SER A 137 6.43 4.86 8.72
N LEU A 138 5.19 5.19 9.10
CA LEU A 138 4.03 4.30 8.96
C LEU A 138 3.78 3.94 7.49
N ILE A 139 3.81 4.92 6.59
CA ILE A 139 3.59 4.70 5.15
C ILE A 139 4.73 3.88 4.54
N SER A 140 5.97 4.10 4.97
CA SER A 140 7.13 3.29 4.55
C SER A 140 6.95 1.82 4.94
N LEU A 141 6.36 1.54 6.10
CA LEU A 141 6.05 0.18 6.53
C LEU A 141 4.92 -0.45 5.68
N ILE A 142 3.88 0.31 5.32
CA ILE A 142 2.84 -0.15 4.37
C ILE A 142 3.49 -0.57 3.04
N PHE A 143 4.42 0.23 2.51
CA PHE A 143 5.13 -0.09 1.28
C PHE A 143 5.96 -1.37 1.42
N GLU A 144 6.72 -1.50 2.50
CA GLU A 144 7.55 -2.69 2.73
C GLU A 144 6.72 -3.97 2.84
N ILE A 145 5.55 -3.89 3.48
CA ILE A 145 4.63 -5.02 3.56
C ILE A 145 4.10 -5.37 2.16
N THR A 146 3.68 -4.36 1.39
CA THR A 146 3.18 -4.52 0.00
C THR A 146 4.22 -5.16 -0.92
N ASP A 147 5.49 -4.83 -0.75
CA ASP A 147 6.58 -5.33 -1.61
C ASP A 147 6.86 -6.83 -1.39
N ASN A 148 6.57 -7.34 -0.19
CA ASN A 148 6.86 -8.72 0.19
C ASN A 148 5.67 -9.68 0.00
N THR A 149 4.50 -9.21 -0.47
CA THR A 149 3.32 -10.08 -0.68
C THR A 149 3.37 -10.85 -2.00
N VAL A 150 3.05 -12.14 -1.93
CA VAL A 150 3.17 -13.10 -3.04
C VAL A 150 1.84 -13.36 -3.75
N ASN A 151 0.76 -12.61 -3.47
CA ASN A 151 -0.53 -12.77 -4.15
C ASN A 151 -0.85 -11.56 -5.05
N THR A 152 -1.12 -11.80 -6.33
CA THR A 152 -1.29 -10.77 -7.38
C THR A 152 -2.38 -9.76 -7.11
N LYS A 153 -3.58 -10.26 -6.83
CA LYS A 153 -4.78 -9.46 -6.66
C LYS A 153 -4.65 -8.60 -5.41
N ILE A 154 -4.15 -9.20 -4.33
CA ILE A 154 -3.93 -8.50 -3.07
C ILE A 154 -2.77 -7.51 -3.15
N SER A 155 -1.66 -7.86 -3.81
CA SER A 155 -0.55 -6.93 -4.05
C SER A 155 -1.01 -5.71 -4.86
N SER A 156 -1.92 -5.89 -5.84
CA SER A 156 -2.49 -4.76 -6.60
C SER A 156 -3.35 -3.85 -5.71
N SER A 157 -4.24 -4.42 -4.89
CA SER A 157 -5.04 -3.64 -3.93
C SER A 157 -4.20 -2.95 -2.86
N LEU A 158 -3.16 -3.63 -2.34
CA LEU A 158 -2.19 -3.03 -1.40
C LEU A 158 -1.40 -1.89 -2.05
N LEU A 159 -1.03 -2.02 -3.32
CA LEU A 159 -0.35 -0.95 -4.05
C LEU A 159 -1.29 0.23 -4.34
N ALA A 160 -2.56 -0.03 -4.64
CA ALA A 160 -3.59 1.01 -4.70
C ALA A 160 -3.70 1.74 -3.36
N LEU A 161 -3.71 0.98 -2.25
CA LEU A 161 -3.82 1.52 -0.90
C LEU A 161 -2.62 2.38 -0.54
N TYR A 162 -1.40 1.88 -0.77
CA TYR A 162 -0.17 2.65 -0.56
C TYR A 162 -0.23 4.00 -1.29
N ASN A 163 -0.59 3.98 -2.58
CA ASN A 163 -0.67 5.19 -3.38
C ASN A 163 -1.74 6.16 -2.89
N LEU A 164 -2.91 5.66 -2.50
CA LEU A 164 -3.97 6.48 -1.92
C LEU A 164 -3.54 7.12 -0.60
N VAL A 165 -2.92 6.35 0.30
CA VAL A 165 -2.44 6.82 1.59
C VAL A 165 -1.33 7.86 1.43
N GLN A 166 -0.37 7.62 0.52
CA GLN A 166 0.73 8.55 0.25
C GLN A 166 0.22 9.84 -0.42
N GLY A 167 -0.69 9.74 -1.40
CA GLY A 167 -1.36 10.91 -1.99
C GLY A 167 -2.14 11.71 -0.94
N LYS A 168 -2.85 11.03 -0.04
CA LYS A 168 -3.55 11.67 1.09
C LYS A 168 -2.59 12.36 2.06
N GLU A 169 -1.41 11.81 2.31
CA GLU A 169 -0.39 12.47 3.12
C GLU A 169 0.13 13.76 2.48
N PHE A 170 0.40 13.75 1.18
CA PHE A 170 0.77 14.97 0.47
C PHE A 170 -0.35 16.01 0.44
N ALA A 171 -1.62 15.59 0.34
CA ALA A 171 -2.77 16.48 0.51
C ALA A 171 -2.84 17.08 1.94
N GLY A 172 -2.48 16.29 2.95
CA GLY A 172 -2.38 16.74 4.34
C GLY A 172 -1.27 17.78 4.57
N GLN A 173 -0.13 17.63 3.90
CA GLN A 173 0.96 18.61 3.91
C GLN A 173 0.59 19.86 3.11
N GLU A 174 -0.09 19.71 1.97
CA GLU A 174 -0.60 20.83 1.16
C GLU A 174 -1.54 21.71 1.99
N ARG A 175 -2.45 21.08 2.76
CA ARG A 175 -3.32 21.79 3.72
C ARG A 175 -2.52 22.68 4.65
N ALA A 176 -1.46 22.14 5.28
CA ALA A 176 -0.64 22.87 6.24
C ALA A 176 0.12 24.04 5.59
N VAL A 177 0.74 23.81 4.42
CA VAL A 177 1.47 24.85 3.68
C VAL A 177 0.53 25.95 3.21
N GLY A 178 -0.64 25.61 2.68
CA GLY A 178 -1.62 26.61 2.22
C GLY A 178 -2.24 27.39 3.37
N ALA A 179 -2.52 26.76 4.51
CA ALA A 179 -3.01 27.45 5.70
C ALA A 179 -1.98 28.48 6.22
N TYR A 180 -0.70 28.11 6.21
CA TYR A 180 0.39 29.04 6.53
C TYR A 180 0.47 30.22 5.54
N LEU A 181 0.42 29.94 4.23
CA LEU A 181 0.47 30.98 3.19
C LEU A 181 -0.68 32.00 3.34
N PHE A 182 -1.93 31.52 3.46
CA PHE A 182 -3.06 32.42 3.68
C PHE A 182 -2.97 33.14 5.03
N GLY A 183 -2.66 32.43 6.12
CA GLY A 183 -2.61 32.98 7.47
C GLY A 183 -1.53 34.05 7.66
N SER A 184 -0.38 33.89 6.99
CA SER A 184 0.70 34.89 7.03
C SER A 184 0.38 36.17 6.24
N GLY A 185 -0.65 36.15 5.39
CA GLY A 185 -1.08 37.28 4.55
C GLY A 185 -0.09 37.67 3.45
N ARG A 186 1.05 36.99 3.32
CA ARG A 186 2.10 37.28 2.35
C ARG A 186 2.51 36.02 1.60
N LEU A 187 2.71 36.15 0.29
CA LEU A 187 3.26 35.06 -0.49
C LEU A 187 4.75 34.90 -0.20
N GLN A 188 5.17 33.68 0.15
CA GLN A 188 6.58 33.32 0.29
C GLN A 188 6.93 32.30 -0.79
N LEU A 189 7.90 32.63 -1.65
CA LEU A 189 8.23 31.81 -2.83
C LEU A 189 8.60 30.37 -2.50
N ALA A 190 9.37 30.14 -1.43
CA ALA A 190 9.74 28.78 -1.00
C ALA A 190 8.51 27.93 -0.65
N HIS A 191 7.56 28.48 0.09
CA HIS A 191 6.30 27.80 0.45
C HIS A 191 5.38 27.59 -0.76
N GLN A 192 5.33 28.54 -1.70
CA GLN A 192 4.59 28.38 -2.95
C GLN A 192 5.19 27.25 -3.82
N GLN A 193 6.51 27.17 -3.92
CA GLN A 193 7.21 26.08 -4.60
C GLN A 193 6.90 24.74 -3.94
N LYS A 194 6.94 24.67 -2.61
CA LYS A 194 6.58 23.46 -1.86
C LYS A 194 5.12 23.06 -2.09
N LEU A 195 4.19 24.01 -2.15
CA LEU A 195 2.80 23.75 -2.46
C LEU A 195 2.65 23.09 -3.85
N MET A 196 3.26 23.68 -4.88
CA MET A 196 3.24 23.12 -6.24
C MET A 196 3.87 21.72 -6.31
N GLU A 197 4.94 21.50 -5.55
CA GLU A 197 5.58 20.19 -5.41
C GLU A 197 4.62 19.15 -4.86
N LEU A 198 3.94 19.46 -3.76
CA LEU A 198 2.98 18.57 -3.10
C LEU A 198 1.79 18.25 -4.00
N ILE A 199 1.29 19.22 -4.77
CA ILE A 199 0.21 19.02 -5.73
C ILE A 199 0.63 18.04 -6.82
N ALA A 200 1.84 18.22 -7.39
CA ALA A 200 2.36 17.32 -8.40
C ALA A 200 2.67 15.90 -7.88
N LEU A 201 3.00 15.76 -6.60
CA LEU A 201 3.17 14.45 -5.94
C LEU A 201 1.83 13.74 -5.78
N GLN A 202 0.81 14.46 -5.32
CA GLN A 202 -0.55 13.94 -5.19
C GLN A 202 -1.07 13.38 -6.51
N GLU A 203 -0.98 14.15 -7.60
CA GLU A 203 -1.47 13.73 -8.91
C GLU A 203 -0.84 12.41 -9.36
N ARG A 204 0.49 12.27 -9.24
CA ARG A 204 1.22 11.04 -9.58
C ARG A 204 0.76 9.82 -8.77
N HIS A 205 0.54 10.01 -7.47
CA HIS A 205 0.07 8.93 -6.60
C HIS A 205 -1.39 8.58 -6.89
N PHE A 206 -2.25 9.55 -7.15
CA PHE A 206 -3.64 9.26 -7.50
C PHE A 206 -3.81 8.64 -8.89
N GLU A 207 -2.98 9.01 -9.87
CA GLU A 207 -2.88 8.30 -11.15
C GLU A 207 -2.49 6.83 -10.94
N SER A 208 -1.47 6.59 -10.10
CA SER A 208 -1.03 5.23 -9.76
C SER A 208 -2.13 4.46 -9.02
N PHE A 209 -2.83 5.09 -8.09
CA PHE A 209 -3.99 4.48 -7.43
C PHE A 209 -5.05 4.04 -8.45
N CYS A 210 -5.41 4.90 -9.41
CA CYS A 210 -6.38 4.55 -10.46
C CYS A 210 -5.96 3.37 -11.34
N GLN A 211 -4.65 3.20 -11.58
CA GLN A 211 -4.12 2.07 -12.35
C GLN A 211 -4.37 0.72 -11.67
N PHE A 212 -4.30 0.67 -10.33
CA PHE A 212 -4.45 -0.56 -9.55
C PHE A 212 -5.83 -0.71 -8.90
N ALA A 213 -6.62 0.35 -8.85
CA ALA A 213 -7.96 0.36 -8.25
C ALA A 213 -8.96 -0.54 -9.01
N THR A 214 -9.94 -1.07 -8.28
CA THR A 214 -11.10 -1.75 -8.86
C THR A 214 -12.00 -0.75 -9.63
N PRO A 215 -12.88 -1.20 -10.54
CA PRO A 215 -13.84 -0.32 -11.20
C PRO A 215 -14.66 0.51 -10.22
N THR A 216 -15.19 -0.11 -9.16
CA THR A 216 -15.96 0.55 -8.11
C THR A 216 -15.19 1.70 -7.44
N LEU A 217 -13.91 1.47 -7.14
CA LEU A 217 -13.04 2.50 -6.56
C LEU A 217 -12.71 3.63 -7.52
N ARG A 218 -12.56 3.34 -8.82
CA ARG A 218 -12.38 4.39 -9.85
C ARG A 218 -13.61 5.26 -9.98
N ASP A 219 -14.81 4.68 -9.88
CA ASP A 219 -16.06 5.43 -9.92
C ASP A 219 -16.21 6.32 -8.68
N ALA A 220 -15.93 5.79 -7.48
CA ALA A 220 -15.90 6.57 -6.25
C ALA A 220 -14.89 7.74 -6.33
N TRP A 221 -13.71 7.48 -6.89
CA TRP A 221 -12.70 8.52 -7.15
C TRP A 221 -13.19 9.58 -8.14
N ALA A 222 -13.82 9.16 -9.25
CA ALA A 222 -14.35 10.08 -10.25
C ALA A 222 -15.44 11.00 -9.66
N LEU A 223 -16.31 10.46 -8.81
CA LEU A 223 -17.33 11.23 -8.09
C LEU A 223 -16.71 12.27 -7.14
N ALA A 224 -15.69 11.87 -6.37
CA ALA A 224 -14.98 12.80 -5.48
C ALA A 224 -14.32 13.96 -6.26
N ARG A 225 -13.88 13.73 -7.50
CA ARG A 225 -13.25 14.78 -8.33
C ARG A 225 -14.20 15.85 -8.86
N VAL A 226 -15.51 15.59 -8.89
CA VAL A 226 -16.51 16.51 -9.45
C VAL A 226 -17.38 17.18 -8.38
N SER A 227 -17.09 16.93 -7.10
CA SER A 227 -17.81 17.54 -5.99
C SER A 227 -17.67 19.08 -5.99
N ASP A 228 -18.67 19.78 -5.45
CA ASP A 228 -18.61 21.24 -5.33
C ASP A 228 -17.44 21.68 -4.43
N THR A 229 -17.18 20.92 -3.36
CA THR A 229 -16.01 21.08 -2.48
C THR A 229 -14.70 21.04 -3.27
N GLN A 230 -14.53 20.05 -4.14
CA GLN A 230 -13.33 19.90 -4.96
C GLN A 230 -13.16 21.07 -5.94
N ARG A 231 -14.27 21.54 -6.54
CA ARG A 231 -14.25 22.70 -7.45
C ARG A 231 -13.81 23.97 -6.72
N THR A 232 -14.35 24.24 -5.53
CA THR A 232 -13.97 25.40 -4.73
C THR A 232 -12.52 25.29 -4.23
N TYR A 233 -12.10 24.11 -3.78
CA TYR A 233 -10.71 23.85 -3.41
C TYR A 233 -9.74 24.15 -4.57
N GLN A 234 -10.05 23.72 -5.80
CA GLN A 234 -9.23 24.01 -6.98
C GLN A 234 -9.10 25.50 -7.28
N GLN A 235 -10.15 26.29 -7.01
CA GLN A 235 -10.08 27.75 -7.15
C GLN A 235 -9.06 28.35 -6.16
N TYR A 236 -9.08 27.95 -4.89
CA TYR A 236 -8.12 28.41 -3.89
C TYR A 236 -6.70 27.92 -4.18
N GLN A 237 -6.57 26.67 -4.63
CA GLN A 237 -5.29 26.11 -5.06
C GLN A 237 -4.70 26.95 -6.20
N THR A 238 -5.49 27.23 -7.24
CA THR A 238 -5.09 28.07 -8.38
C THR A 238 -4.68 29.47 -7.95
N ARG A 239 -5.40 30.06 -6.99
CA ARG A 239 -5.06 31.37 -6.41
C ARG A 239 -3.68 31.35 -5.76
N LEU A 240 -3.35 30.32 -4.97
CA LEU A 240 -2.03 30.21 -4.34
C LEU A 240 -0.91 29.92 -5.36
N THR A 241 -1.15 29.05 -6.35
CA THR A 241 -0.13 28.68 -7.33
C THR A 241 0.17 29.79 -8.34
N LEU A 242 -0.82 30.62 -8.68
CA LEU A 242 -0.66 31.73 -9.63
C LEU A 242 -0.43 33.09 -8.96
N ALA A 243 -0.38 33.15 -7.63
CA ALA A 243 -0.15 34.39 -6.91
C ALA A 243 1.22 35.00 -7.26
N LYS A 244 1.26 36.33 -7.37
CA LYS A 244 2.50 37.10 -7.60
C LYS A 244 3.23 37.37 -6.27
N PRO A 245 4.57 37.54 -6.26
CA PRO A 245 5.38 37.75 -5.04
C PRO A 245 4.93 38.87 -4.10
N GLU A 246 4.23 39.89 -4.61
CA GLU A 246 3.76 41.06 -3.86
C GLU A 246 2.24 41.07 -3.65
N GLN A 247 1.55 40.00 -4.06
CA GLN A 247 0.11 39.90 -3.91
C GLN A 247 -0.25 39.64 -2.45
N SER A 248 -1.06 40.52 -1.87
CA SER A 248 -1.62 40.33 -0.53
C SER A 248 -2.61 39.17 -0.52
N LEU A 249 -2.45 38.27 0.45
CA LEU A 249 -3.36 37.16 0.70
C LEU A 249 -4.29 37.54 1.85
N GLN A 250 -5.56 37.14 1.76
CA GLN A 250 -6.53 37.45 2.81
C GLN A 250 -6.43 36.41 3.92
N ALA A 251 -6.08 36.83 5.14
CA ALA A 251 -5.92 35.91 6.28
C ALA A 251 -7.17 35.06 6.56
N LYS A 252 -8.37 35.61 6.32
CA LYS A 252 -9.66 34.87 6.43
C LYS A 252 -9.79 33.67 5.49
N ASP A 253 -9.00 33.62 4.41
CA ASP A 253 -9.01 32.49 3.48
C ASP A 253 -8.31 31.27 4.07
N ALA A 254 -7.53 31.42 5.15
CA ALA A 254 -6.84 30.32 5.81
C ALA A 254 -7.83 29.30 6.41
N ASP A 255 -8.90 29.79 7.06
CA ASP A 255 -9.93 28.94 7.66
C ASP A 255 -10.74 28.21 6.57
N ILE A 256 -11.11 28.93 5.50
CA ILE A 256 -11.83 28.35 4.35
C ILE A 256 -10.98 27.28 3.67
N TRP A 257 -9.70 27.58 3.43
CA TRP A 257 -8.75 26.63 2.86
C TRP A 257 -8.60 25.38 3.72
N PHE A 258 -8.45 25.57 5.04
CA PHE A 258 -8.30 24.45 5.97
C PHE A 258 -9.53 23.54 5.95
N GLU A 259 -10.73 24.14 5.97
CA GLU A 259 -11.99 23.40 5.94
C GLU A 259 -12.15 22.62 4.63
N LEU A 260 -11.95 23.27 3.47
CA LEU A 260 -12.01 22.62 2.16
C LEU A 260 -11.03 21.45 2.04
N CYS A 261 -9.79 21.63 2.50
CA CYS A 261 -8.80 20.56 2.51
C CYS A 261 -9.18 19.42 3.48
N SER A 262 -9.79 19.74 4.62
CA SER A 262 -10.22 18.74 5.62
C SER A 262 -11.40 17.92 5.11
N GLN A 263 -12.34 18.54 4.40
CA GLN A 263 -13.43 17.84 3.70
C GLN A 263 -12.86 16.92 2.61
N ARG A 264 -11.96 17.42 1.77
CA ARG A 264 -11.27 16.61 0.75
C ARG A 264 -10.52 15.41 1.36
N LEU A 265 -9.79 15.61 2.47
CA LEU A 265 -9.12 14.51 3.18
C LEU A 265 -10.12 13.48 3.74
N THR A 266 -11.32 13.91 4.11
CA THR A 266 -12.41 13.03 4.56
C THR A 266 -12.97 12.20 3.41
N GLU A 267 -13.16 12.79 2.23
CA GLU A 267 -13.55 12.06 1.01
C GLU A 267 -12.48 11.02 0.63
N LEU A 268 -11.20 11.39 0.67
CA LEU A 268 -10.08 10.46 0.44
C LEU A 268 -10.06 9.31 1.45
N TRP A 269 -10.37 9.61 2.71
CA TRP A 269 -10.48 8.61 3.77
C TRP A 269 -11.63 7.62 3.53
N GLN A 270 -12.78 8.08 3.01
CA GLN A 270 -13.90 7.20 2.66
C GLN A 270 -13.52 6.22 1.54
N ILE A 271 -12.81 6.70 0.52
CA ILE A 271 -12.28 5.83 -0.56
C ILE A 271 -11.29 4.81 0.01
N GLN A 272 -10.45 5.21 0.98
CA GLN A 272 -9.52 4.30 1.65
C GLN A 272 -10.27 3.21 2.41
N CYS A 273 -11.34 3.56 3.14
CA CYS A 273 -12.18 2.59 3.85
C CYS A 273 -12.84 1.60 2.88
N LEU A 274 -13.36 2.10 1.76
CA LEU A 274 -13.97 1.26 0.72
C LEU A 274 -12.94 0.28 0.14
N LEU A 275 -11.72 0.73 -0.13
CA LEU A 275 -10.65 -0.13 -0.64
C LEU A 275 -10.26 -1.23 0.35
N ILE A 276 -10.14 -0.91 1.65
CA ILE A 276 -9.88 -1.91 2.69
C ILE A 276 -11.03 -2.92 2.77
N GLN A 277 -12.28 -2.45 2.68
CA GLN A 277 -13.44 -3.32 2.70
C GLN A 277 -13.46 -4.26 1.48
N ASP A 278 -13.17 -3.76 0.28
CA ASP A 278 -13.03 -4.56 -0.94
C ASP A 278 -11.95 -5.64 -0.79
N MET A 279 -10.80 -5.31 -0.18
CA MET A 279 -9.72 -6.25 0.11
C MET A 279 -10.16 -7.38 1.05
N HIS A 280 -10.84 -7.05 2.14
CA HIS A 280 -11.38 -8.03 3.09
C HIS A 280 -12.42 -8.94 2.42
N HIS A 281 -13.33 -8.39 1.62
CA HIS A 281 -14.31 -9.20 0.87
C HIS A 281 -13.62 -10.14 -0.12
N MET A 282 -12.61 -9.65 -0.85
CA MET A 282 -11.85 -10.45 -1.80
C MET A 282 -11.12 -11.60 -1.10
N LEU A 283 -10.41 -11.32 -0.01
CA LEU A 283 -9.67 -12.35 0.75
C LEU A 283 -10.60 -13.40 1.34
N ASN A 284 -11.71 -12.99 1.95
CA ASN A 284 -12.68 -13.92 2.51
C ASN A 284 -13.28 -14.82 1.42
N ALA A 285 -13.61 -14.27 0.25
CA ALA A 285 -14.09 -15.06 -0.88
C ALA A 285 -13.03 -16.07 -1.39
N LEU A 286 -11.76 -15.66 -1.45
CA LEU A 286 -10.66 -16.54 -1.84
C LEU A 286 -10.44 -17.67 -0.83
N VAL A 287 -10.45 -17.36 0.47
CA VAL A 287 -10.32 -18.36 1.55
C VAL A 287 -11.45 -19.38 1.50
N GLU A 288 -12.70 -18.91 1.38
CA GLU A 288 -13.86 -19.80 1.30
C GLU A 288 -13.85 -20.66 0.04
N SER A 289 -13.47 -20.09 -1.11
CA SER A 289 -13.27 -20.84 -2.35
C SER A 289 -12.21 -21.94 -2.19
N ALA A 290 -11.05 -21.61 -1.60
CA ALA A 290 -9.97 -22.56 -1.36
C ALA A 290 -10.38 -23.69 -0.39
N ARG A 291 -11.17 -23.38 0.65
CA ARG A 291 -11.73 -24.38 1.58
C ARG A 291 -12.72 -25.32 0.89
N GLN A 292 -13.61 -24.78 0.05
CA GLN A 292 -14.54 -25.58 -0.74
C GLN A 292 -13.81 -26.49 -1.74
N ASP A 293 -12.75 -25.98 -2.37
CA ASP A 293 -11.93 -26.76 -3.31
C ASP A 293 -11.17 -27.90 -2.62
N LEU A 294 -10.62 -27.66 -1.43
CA LEU A 294 -10.03 -28.71 -0.59
C LEU A 294 -11.05 -29.82 -0.29
N GLU A 295 -12.28 -29.45 0.10
CA GLU A 295 -13.31 -30.43 0.44
C GLU A 295 -13.78 -31.23 -0.79
N LYS A 296 -13.97 -30.58 -1.94
CA LYS A 296 -14.25 -31.26 -3.22
C LYS A 296 -13.13 -32.24 -3.58
N THR A 297 -11.88 -31.82 -3.42
CA THR A 297 -10.70 -32.67 -3.68
C THR A 297 -10.69 -33.89 -2.75
N ARG A 298 -10.97 -33.72 -1.46
CA ARG A 298 -11.09 -34.84 -0.50
C ARG A 298 -12.17 -35.83 -0.91
N GLN A 299 -13.35 -35.34 -1.26
CA GLN A 299 -14.47 -36.20 -1.69
C GLN A 299 -14.12 -36.97 -2.97
N TYR A 300 -13.47 -36.31 -3.93
CA TYR A 300 -13.02 -36.94 -5.17
C TYR A 300 -11.97 -38.04 -4.90
N LEU A 301 -10.97 -37.78 -4.07
CA LEU A 301 -9.97 -38.78 -3.68
C LEU A 301 -10.60 -39.98 -2.96
N GLN A 302 -11.57 -39.76 -2.07
CA GLN A 302 -12.32 -40.85 -1.42
C GLN A 302 -13.13 -41.68 -2.42
N GLN A 303 -13.70 -41.06 -3.45
CA GLN A 303 -14.41 -41.77 -4.51
C GLN A 303 -13.45 -42.62 -5.35
N LEU A 304 -12.26 -42.10 -5.67
CA LEU A 304 -11.21 -42.85 -6.36
C LEU A 304 -10.79 -44.08 -5.56
N GLN A 305 -10.47 -43.91 -4.28
CA GLN A 305 -10.09 -45.02 -3.39
C GLN A 305 -11.18 -46.11 -3.30
N ARG A 306 -12.46 -45.72 -3.34
CA ARG A 306 -13.59 -46.67 -3.35
C ARG A 306 -13.74 -47.42 -4.68
N LYS A 307 -13.32 -46.83 -5.81
CA LYS A 307 -13.40 -47.41 -7.16
C LYS A 307 -12.17 -48.26 -7.52
N SER A 308 -11.02 -48.03 -6.87
CA SER A 308 -9.80 -48.81 -7.06
C SER A 308 -10.00 -50.28 -6.63
N SER A 309 -10.16 -51.19 -7.59
CA SER A 309 -10.09 -52.64 -7.34
C SER A 309 -8.63 -53.10 -7.24
N PRO A 310 -8.28 -54.06 -6.35
CA PRO A 310 -6.89 -54.46 -6.09
C PRO A 310 -6.21 -55.24 -7.25
N THR A 311 -6.87 -55.43 -8.39
CA THR A 311 -6.45 -56.44 -9.39
C THR A 311 -5.73 -55.91 -10.62
N LYS A 312 -5.54 -54.60 -10.81
CA LYS A 312 -4.57 -54.09 -11.81
C LYS A 312 -3.91 -52.80 -11.32
N PRO A 313 -2.57 -52.70 -11.35
CA PRO A 313 -1.90 -51.42 -11.14
C PRO A 313 -2.30 -50.51 -12.30
N ASP A 314 -2.99 -49.42 -12.00
CA ASP A 314 -3.34 -48.38 -12.97
C ASP A 314 -2.02 -47.78 -13.51
N SER A 315 -1.55 -48.29 -14.64
CA SER A 315 -0.34 -47.85 -15.33
C SER A 315 -0.55 -46.56 -16.10
N THR A 316 -1.55 -45.75 -15.72
CA THR A 316 -1.93 -44.50 -16.37
C THR A 316 -0.77 -43.50 -16.33
N PHE A 317 0.03 -43.49 -15.24
CA PHE A 317 1.24 -42.67 -15.13
C PHE A 317 2.33 -43.08 -16.14
N PHE A 318 2.50 -44.38 -16.40
CA PHE A 318 3.50 -44.89 -17.35
C PHE A 318 2.97 -45.03 -18.78
N ASN A 319 1.75 -44.51 -19.04
CA ASN A 319 1.25 -44.46 -20.40
C ASN A 319 2.02 -43.39 -21.17
N LEU A 320 2.99 -43.83 -21.98
CA LEU A 320 3.85 -42.99 -22.84
C LEU A 320 3.07 -42.12 -23.84
N SER A 321 1.77 -42.35 -23.99
CA SER A 321 0.85 -41.52 -24.79
C SER A 321 0.42 -40.23 -24.06
N ILE A 322 0.65 -40.14 -22.75
CA ILE A 322 0.37 -38.98 -21.89
C ILE A 322 1.72 -38.29 -21.65
N PRO A 323 2.00 -37.13 -22.27
CA PRO A 323 3.27 -36.44 -22.06
C PRO A 323 3.34 -35.95 -20.61
N VAL A 324 4.13 -36.62 -19.77
CA VAL A 324 4.41 -36.17 -18.39
C VAL A 324 5.12 -34.81 -18.40
N GLU A 325 5.82 -34.50 -19.49
CA GLU A 325 6.42 -33.19 -19.75
C GLU A 325 5.37 -32.07 -19.76
N ASN A 326 4.13 -32.31 -20.19
CA ASN A 326 3.03 -31.32 -20.11
C ASN A 326 2.46 -31.15 -18.70
N ALA A 327 2.73 -32.10 -17.77
CA ALA A 327 2.35 -31.95 -16.36
C ALA A 327 3.27 -30.98 -15.59
N TYR A 328 4.43 -30.63 -16.18
CA TYR A 328 5.38 -29.65 -15.63
C TYR A 328 5.59 -28.43 -16.55
N ALA A 329 5.31 -28.53 -17.86
CA ALA A 329 5.72 -27.52 -18.84
C ALA A 329 4.78 -26.32 -18.98
N PHE A 330 3.69 -26.19 -18.21
CA PHE A 330 2.83 -24.99 -18.27
C PHE A 330 2.33 -24.60 -19.68
N LEU A 331 2.35 -25.53 -20.64
CA LEU A 331 1.91 -25.30 -22.01
C LEU A 331 0.55 -25.94 -22.21
N SER A 332 -0.44 -25.09 -22.43
CA SER A 332 -1.80 -25.44 -22.81
C SER A 332 -1.80 -26.24 -24.11
N HIS A 333 -2.36 -27.45 -24.15
CA HIS A 333 -2.50 -28.17 -25.42
C HIS A 333 -3.81 -28.92 -25.64
N HIS A 334 -4.27 -28.70 -26.88
CA HIS A 334 -5.19 -29.42 -27.77
C HIS A 334 -6.68 -29.58 -27.37
N PRO A 335 -7.62 -28.85 -28.03
CA PRO A 335 -9.05 -28.87 -27.72
C PRO A 335 -9.81 -30.18 -28.05
N ASN A 336 -9.16 -31.19 -28.65
CA ASN A 336 -9.89 -32.24 -29.37
C ASN A 336 -9.65 -33.68 -28.91
N GLN A 337 -9.13 -33.92 -27.71
CA GLN A 337 -9.20 -35.25 -27.09
C GLN A 337 -9.68 -35.16 -25.64
N PRO A 338 -10.92 -35.59 -25.34
CA PRO A 338 -11.33 -35.76 -23.95
C PRO A 338 -10.52 -36.92 -23.38
N TYR A 339 -9.60 -36.63 -22.46
CA TYR A 339 -9.00 -37.67 -21.65
C TYR A 339 -10.11 -38.33 -20.84
N PRO A 340 -10.41 -39.62 -21.04
CA PRO A 340 -11.14 -40.34 -20.03
C PRO A 340 -10.19 -40.57 -18.85
N ILE A 341 -10.77 -40.85 -17.69
CA ILE A 341 -10.17 -41.46 -16.50
C ILE A 341 -10.08 -40.49 -15.32
N GLU A 342 -11.03 -40.70 -14.40
CA GLU A 342 -10.97 -40.29 -13.01
C GLU A 342 -9.62 -40.77 -12.41
N SER A 343 -8.63 -39.89 -12.27
CA SER A 343 -7.30 -40.26 -11.81
C SER A 343 -6.61 -39.11 -11.09
N VAL A 344 -5.67 -39.45 -10.20
CA VAL A 344 -4.84 -38.46 -9.48
C VAL A 344 -4.04 -37.57 -10.45
N LEU A 345 -3.76 -38.05 -11.66
CA LEU A 345 -3.08 -37.28 -12.72
C LEU A 345 -3.87 -36.07 -13.19
N SER A 346 -5.20 -36.15 -13.30
CA SER A 346 -6.01 -35.01 -13.74
C SER A 346 -6.02 -33.90 -12.69
N LEU A 347 -6.02 -34.25 -11.40
CA LEU A 347 -5.86 -33.29 -10.30
C LEU A 347 -4.49 -32.60 -10.34
N LEU A 348 -3.42 -33.34 -10.61
CA LEU A 348 -2.07 -32.77 -10.74
C LEU A 348 -1.98 -31.82 -11.94
N GLN A 349 -2.57 -32.18 -13.09
CA GLN A 349 -2.63 -31.31 -14.26
C GLN A 349 -3.43 -30.03 -13.99
N GLN A 350 -4.62 -30.15 -13.38
CA GLN A 350 -5.43 -28.99 -12.99
C GLN A 350 -4.68 -28.08 -12.00
N GLN A 351 -3.99 -28.67 -11.03
CA GLN A 351 -3.18 -27.93 -10.06
C GLN A 351 -2.01 -27.22 -10.74
N SER A 352 -1.30 -27.88 -11.66
CA SER A 352 -0.21 -27.27 -12.42
C SER A 352 -0.70 -26.12 -13.28
N GLN A 353 -1.82 -26.27 -14.00
CA GLN A 353 -2.38 -25.20 -14.82
C GLN A 353 -2.76 -23.99 -13.96
N HIS A 354 -3.41 -24.22 -12.83
CA HIS A 354 -3.77 -23.14 -11.91
C HIS A 354 -2.54 -22.41 -11.36
N ILE A 355 -1.47 -23.13 -11.01
CA ILE A 355 -0.21 -22.53 -10.60
C ILE A 355 0.39 -21.68 -11.72
N ALA A 356 0.35 -22.15 -12.98
CA ALA A 356 0.82 -21.40 -14.15
C ALA A 356 0.14 -20.04 -14.29
N GLU A 357 -1.19 -20.05 -14.17
CA GLU A 357 -2.02 -18.86 -14.32
C GLU A 357 -1.70 -17.86 -13.20
N VAL A 358 -1.61 -18.33 -11.96
CA VAL A 358 -1.22 -17.52 -10.80
C VAL A 358 0.20 -16.98 -10.93
N GLU A 359 1.16 -17.80 -11.40
CA GLU A 359 2.56 -17.39 -11.63
C GLU A 359 2.69 -16.35 -12.75
N SER A 360 1.91 -16.49 -13.83
CA SER A 360 1.85 -15.52 -14.93
C SER A 360 1.32 -14.18 -14.44
N GLU A 361 0.18 -14.18 -13.74
CA GLU A 361 -0.35 -12.97 -13.08
C GLU A 361 0.70 -12.38 -12.12
N LEU A 362 1.39 -13.24 -11.34
CA LEU A 362 2.40 -12.84 -10.35
C LEU A 362 3.60 -12.19 -11.01
N SER A 363 4.06 -12.70 -12.14
CA SER A 363 5.15 -12.12 -12.91
C SER A 363 4.83 -10.68 -13.30
N ASP A 364 3.64 -10.41 -13.81
CA ASP A 364 3.31 -9.07 -14.31
C ASP A 364 3.14 -8.05 -13.17
N THR A 365 2.47 -8.45 -12.09
CA THR A 365 2.36 -7.61 -10.88
C THR A 365 3.70 -7.40 -10.18
N LYS A 366 4.53 -8.45 -10.07
CA LYS A 366 5.89 -8.35 -9.52
C LYS A 366 6.77 -7.46 -10.38
N LYS A 367 6.69 -7.52 -11.71
CA LYS A 367 7.44 -6.60 -12.60
C LYS A 367 7.09 -5.15 -12.25
N ALA A 368 5.81 -4.78 -12.24
CA ALA A 368 5.39 -3.42 -11.88
C ALA A 368 5.88 -2.99 -10.48
N LEU A 369 5.86 -3.91 -9.51
CA LEU A 369 6.34 -3.66 -8.15
C LEU A 369 7.87 -3.50 -8.09
N THR A 370 8.62 -4.39 -8.76
CA THR A 370 10.09 -4.31 -8.85
C THR A 370 10.55 -3.04 -9.55
N GLU A 371 9.84 -2.65 -10.62
CA GLU A 371 10.12 -1.40 -11.32
C GLU A 371 9.97 -0.22 -10.35
N ARG A 372 8.87 -0.22 -9.60
CA ARG A 372 8.62 0.83 -8.61
C ARG A 372 9.63 0.82 -7.47
N LYS A 373 10.03 -0.35 -6.98
CA LYS A 373 11.06 -0.51 -5.93
C LYS A 373 12.39 0.10 -6.35
N GLN A 374 12.82 -0.14 -7.60
CA GLN A 374 14.05 0.44 -8.12
C GLN A 374 13.93 1.97 -8.21
N ILE A 375 12.78 2.48 -8.66
CA ILE A 375 12.52 3.93 -8.71
C ILE A 375 12.56 4.53 -7.30
N GLU A 376 11.87 3.94 -6.33
CA GLU A 376 11.85 4.40 -4.93
C GLU A 376 13.23 4.32 -4.28
N ARG A 377 13.99 3.24 -4.50
CA ARG A 377 15.37 3.11 -3.99
C ARG A 377 16.31 4.15 -4.60
N ALA A 378 16.22 4.36 -5.91
CA ALA A 378 17.01 5.38 -6.59
C ALA A 378 16.66 6.78 -6.06
N LYS A 379 15.37 7.08 -5.84
CA LYS A 379 14.95 8.32 -5.17
C LYS A 379 15.53 8.44 -3.77
N GLY A 380 15.38 7.41 -2.92
CA GLY A 380 15.91 7.41 -1.56
C GLY A 380 17.42 7.63 -1.51
N LEU A 381 18.17 7.06 -2.46
CA LEU A 381 19.60 7.29 -2.61
C LEU A 381 19.93 8.73 -2.99
N LEU A 382 19.24 9.29 -3.98
CA LEU A 382 19.39 10.69 -4.36
C LEU A 382 19.03 11.64 -3.20
N MET A 383 18.00 11.32 -2.42
CA MET A 383 17.63 12.07 -1.23
C MET A 383 18.73 12.01 -0.16
N SER A 384 19.29 10.83 0.10
CA SER A 384 20.33 10.64 1.13
C SER A 384 21.68 11.25 0.75
N ASN A 385 22.11 11.12 -0.51
CA ASN A 385 23.45 11.53 -0.95
C ASN A 385 23.51 12.99 -1.37
N LEU A 386 22.44 13.52 -1.96
CA LEU A 386 22.40 14.87 -2.52
C LEU A 386 21.51 15.82 -1.69
N GLY A 387 20.92 15.34 -0.59
CA GLY A 387 20.01 16.15 0.25
C GLY A 387 18.75 16.60 -0.48
N LEU A 388 18.43 15.95 -1.62
CA LEU A 388 17.31 16.33 -2.47
C LEU A 388 15.99 15.98 -1.82
N SER A 389 14.97 16.79 -2.07
CA SER A 389 13.59 16.39 -1.84
C SER A 389 13.19 15.24 -2.76
N GLU A 390 12.17 14.47 -2.39
CA GLU A 390 11.67 13.35 -3.19
C GLU A 390 11.33 13.75 -4.64
N VAL A 391 10.87 14.99 -4.83
CA VAL A 391 10.53 15.52 -6.15
C VAL A 391 11.74 15.94 -6.96
N GLU A 392 12.75 16.54 -6.35
CA GLU A 392 13.99 16.87 -7.06
C GLU A 392 14.70 15.60 -7.52
N ALA A 393 14.71 14.57 -6.68
CA ALA A 393 15.19 13.25 -7.04
C ALA A 393 14.41 12.68 -8.24
N TYR A 394 13.07 12.66 -8.17
CA TYR A 394 12.25 12.15 -9.28
C TYR A 394 12.33 13.01 -10.54
N LYS A 395 12.36 14.34 -10.43
CA LYS A 395 12.50 15.27 -11.56
C LYS A 395 13.86 15.09 -12.22
N SER A 396 14.92 14.97 -11.44
CA SER A 396 16.26 14.65 -11.94
C SER A 396 16.23 13.34 -12.71
N MET A 397 15.72 12.26 -12.10
CA MET A 397 15.57 10.96 -12.77
C MET A 397 14.74 11.05 -14.06
N ARG A 398 13.64 11.81 -14.06
CA ARG A 398 12.77 11.98 -15.23
C ARG A 398 13.42 12.84 -16.32
N SER A 399 14.14 13.90 -15.96
CA SER A 399 14.89 14.74 -16.91
C SER A 399 15.97 13.90 -17.58
N THR A 400 16.74 13.15 -16.79
CA THR A 400 17.73 12.21 -17.29
C THR A 400 17.10 11.14 -18.18
N ALA A 401 15.91 10.62 -17.85
CA ALA A 401 15.18 9.66 -18.68
C ALA A 401 14.75 10.28 -20.02
N MET A 402 14.27 11.52 -20.01
CA MET A 402 13.88 12.27 -21.22
C MET A 402 15.06 12.61 -22.11
N GLU A 403 16.15 13.13 -21.53
CA GLU A 403 17.41 13.43 -22.22
C GLU A 403 18.02 12.18 -22.87
N GLN A 404 17.94 11.04 -22.19
CA GLN A 404 18.47 9.77 -22.68
C GLN A 404 17.47 8.95 -23.51
N LYS A 405 16.23 9.41 -23.69
CA LYS A 405 15.11 8.68 -24.35
C LYS A 405 14.93 7.25 -23.82
N ARG A 406 15.01 7.08 -22.50
CA ARG A 406 14.87 5.79 -21.81
C ARG A 406 13.68 5.81 -20.86
N LYS A 407 13.25 4.65 -20.39
CA LYS A 407 12.24 4.59 -19.34
C LYS A 407 12.87 5.06 -18.03
N ILE A 408 12.05 5.60 -17.14
CA ILE A 408 12.53 6.07 -15.83
C ILE A 408 13.13 4.93 -15.00
N ILE A 409 12.70 3.69 -15.26
CA ILE A 409 13.25 2.51 -14.62
C ILE A 409 14.71 2.27 -14.98
N ASP A 410 15.07 2.40 -16.26
CA ASP A 410 16.44 2.22 -16.74
C ASP A 410 17.38 3.24 -16.09
N VAL A 411 16.88 4.46 -15.83
CA VAL A 411 17.63 5.49 -15.12
C VAL A 411 17.78 5.15 -13.64
N ALA A 412 16.72 4.65 -13.01
CA ALA A 412 16.77 4.19 -11.61
C ALA A 412 17.79 3.06 -11.42
N GLU A 413 17.81 2.09 -12.32
CA GLU A 413 18.82 1.01 -12.32
C GLU A 413 20.24 1.55 -12.47
N ASN A 414 20.46 2.49 -13.39
CA ASN A 414 21.78 3.10 -13.57
C ASN A 414 22.27 3.84 -12.33
N ILE A 415 21.39 4.59 -11.65
CA ILE A 415 21.72 5.27 -10.38
C ILE A 415 22.09 4.25 -9.29
N LEU A 416 21.34 3.15 -9.20
CA LEU A 416 21.61 2.07 -8.26
C LEU A 416 22.91 1.32 -8.55
N LEU A 417 23.26 1.15 -9.82
CA LEU A 417 24.50 0.50 -10.27
C LEU A 417 25.72 1.39 -10.02
N GLN A 418 25.62 2.69 -10.30
CA GLN A 418 26.70 3.65 -10.03
C GLN A 418 27.05 3.74 -8.55
N HIS A 419 26.10 3.47 -7.66
CA HIS A 419 26.33 3.48 -6.21
C HIS A 419 26.84 2.13 -5.65
N LYS A 420 26.68 1.02 -6.38
CA LYS A 420 27.23 -0.30 -5.99
C LYS A 420 28.72 -0.46 -6.33
N LEU A 421 29.26 0.39 -7.21
CA LEU A 421 30.68 0.47 -7.48
C LEU A 421 31.32 1.33 -6.39
N PRO A 422 32.18 0.77 -5.51
CA PRO A 422 32.88 1.59 -4.53
C PRO A 422 33.78 2.59 -5.27
N GLN A 423 33.67 3.87 -4.91
CA GLN A 423 34.75 4.84 -5.11
C GLN A 423 35.81 4.66 -4.03
#